data_AF-A0A3B9W1A1-F1
#
_entry.id   AF-A0A3B9W1A1-F1
#
_cell.length_a   1.000
_cell.length_b   1.000
_cell.length_c   1.000
_cell.angle_alpha   90.00
_cell.angle_beta   90.00
_cell.angle_gamma   90.00
#
_symmetry.space_group_name_H-M   'P 1'
#
loop_
_entity.id
_entity.type
_entity.pdbx_description
1 polymer ?
#
loop_
_entity_poly.entity_id
_entity_poly.type
_entity_poly.pdbx_seq_one_letter_code
_entity_poly.pdbx_strand_id
1 'polypeptide(L)'
;TAKDFRTLHGTVAAAVSLARSGPQPTVAARKRAVGVAMLEAAAVLGNTPSIARKSYVDPRLLDRFAAGETIDPKRVDSAESELRALLYGEGDVVPLQKSG
;
A
#
# COMPACT_ATOMS: atom_id res chain seq x y z
N THR A 1 2.01 -17.82 12.27
CA THR A 1 3.39 -17.62 12.76
C THR A 1 3.62 -16.13 13.01
N ALA A 2 4.60 -15.71 13.83
CA ALA A 2 4.86 -14.27 14.06
C ALA A 2 5.32 -13.51 12.78
N LYS A 3 5.74 -14.24 11.75
CA LYS A 3 6.11 -13.69 10.44
C LYS A 3 4.88 -13.16 9.69
N ASP A 4 3.78 -13.92 9.70
CA ASP A 4 2.56 -13.60 8.94
C ASP A 4 1.97 -12.25 9.40
N PHE A 5 1.96 -12.01 10.71
CA PHE A 5 1.56 -10.73 11.30
C PHE A 5 2.47 -9.57 10.94
N ARG A 6 3.79 -9.78 10.77
CA ARG A 6 4.72 -8.73 10.34
C ARG A 6 4.55 -8.38 8.87
N THR A 7 4.29 -9.36 8.01
CA THR A 7 3.91 -9.11 6.60
C THR A 7 2.61 -8.32 6.48
N LEU A 8 1.62 -8.65 7.33
CA LEU A 8 0.35 -7.93 7.36
C LEU A 8 0.55 -6.46 7.75
N HIS A 9 1.22 -6.19 8.87
CA HIS A 9 1.49 -4.82 9.32
C HIS A 9 2.36 -4.03 8.34
N GLY A 10 3.38 -4.66 7.72
CA GLY A 10 4.22 -4.02 6.72
C GLY A 10 3.46 -3.59 5.47
N THR A 11 2.59 -4.48 4.97
CA THR A 11 1.77 -4.20 3.79
C THR A 11 0.68 -3.17 4.08
N VAL A 12 0.05 -3.23 5.26
CA VAL A 12 -0.96 -2.24 5.70
C VAL A 12 -0.34 -0.85 5.82
N ALA A 13 0.83 -0.72 6.45
CA ALA A 13 1.53 0.57 6.55
C ALA A 13 1.84 1.17 5.17
N ALA A 14 2.36 0.34 4.25
CA ALA A 14 2.60 0.76 2.88
C ALA A 14 1.29 1.18 2.16
N ALA A 15 0.21 0.44 2.33
CA ALA A 15 -1.08 0.72 1.70
C ALA A 15 -1.66 2.06 2.18
N VAL A 16 -1.60 2.33 3.49
CA VAL A 16 -2.04 3.61 4.07
C VAL A 16 -1.23 4.78 3.51
N SER A 17 0.10 4.60 3.40
CA SER A 17 0.99 5.61 2.81
C SER A 17 0.63 5.95 1.36
N LEU A 18 0.38 4.91 0.55
CA LEU A 18 -0.01 5.04 -0.85
C LEU A 18 -1.39 5.69 -0.99
N ALA A 19 -2.35 5.33 -0.14
CA ALA A 19 -3.67 5.94 -0.12
C ALA A 19 -3.63 7.42 0.23
N ARG A 20 -2.80 7.81 1.22
CA ARG A 20 -2.56 9.22 1.57
C ARG A 20 -1.92 10.00 0.43
N SER A 21 -1.04 9.36 -0.34
CA SER A 21 -0.43 9.96 -1.53
C SER A 21 -1.43 10.15 -2.67
N GLY A 22 -2.50 9.36 -2.70
CA GLY A 22 -3.53 9.40 -3.74
C GLY A 22 -3.03 8.97 -5.14
N PRO A 23 -3.89 9.07 -6.16
CA PRO A 23 -3.51 8.85 -7.55
C PRO A 23 -2.36 9.76 -7.97
N GLN A 24 -1.32 9.17 -8.58
CA GLN A 24 -0.18 9.93 -9.09
C GLN A 24 -0.15 9.87 -10.62
N PRO A 25 -0.22 11.02 -11.33
CA PRO A 25 -0.43 11.03 -12.78
C PRO A 25 0.81 10.54 -13.54
N THR A 26 2.02 10.75 -13.01
CA THR A 26 3.27 10.42 -13.69
C THR A 26 3.97 9.20 -13.06
N VAL A 27 4.75 8.49 -13.88
CA VAL A 27 5.59 7.38 -13.40
C VAL A 27 6.58 7.84 -12.33
N ALA A 28 7.15 9.04 -12.48
CA ALA A 28 8.08 9.60 -11.51
C ALA A 28 7.40 9.88 -10.16
N ALA A 29 6.18 10.42 -10.17
CA ALA A 29 5.42 10.68 -8.96
C ALA A 29 4.99 9.37 -8.27
N ARG A 30 4.58 8.34 -9.04
CA ARG A 30 4.31 7.00 -8.50
C ARG A 30 5.54 6.40 -7.82
N LYS A 31 6.73 6.50 -8.45
CA LYS A 31 7.98 6.01 -7.85
C LYS A 31 8.32 6.72 -6.54
N ARG A 32 8.08 8.02 -6.44
CA ARG A 32 8.27 8.78 -5.18
C ARG A 32 7.32 8.31 -4.09
N ALA A 33 6.03 8.18 -4.40
CA ALA A 33 5.03 7.68 -3.45
C ALA A 33 5.37 6.27 -2.93
N VAL A 34 5.79 5.37 -3.82
CA VAL A 34 6.28 4.04 -3.43
C VAL A 34 7.52 4.12 -2.54
N GLY A 35 8.45 5.04 -2.81
CA GLY A 35 9.62 5.26 -1.96
C GLY A 35 9.25 5.67 -0.53
N VAL A 36 8.30 6.59 -0.38
CA VAL A 36 7.76 7.02 0.92
C VAL A 36 7.06 5.85 1.63
N ALA A 37 6.23 5.08 0.92
CA ALA A 37 5.56 3.92 1.48
C ALA A 37 6.53 2.87 2.04
N MET A 38 7.68 2.65 1.38
CA MET A 38 8.69 1.71 1.87
C MET A 38 9.44 2.26 3.10
N LEU A 39 9.61 3.57 3.21
CA LEU A 39 10.19 4.20 4.40
C LEU A 39 9.26 4.04 5.61
N GLU A 40 7.96 4.25 5.43
CA GLU A 40 6.98 4.10 6.50
C GLU A 40 6.83 2.63 6.92
N ALA A 41 6.75 1.69 5.97
CA ALA A 41 6.73 0.26 6.28
C ALA A 41 8.00 -0.18 7.02
N ALA A 42 9.18 0.30 6.60
CA ALA A 42 10.44 0.03 7.27
C ALA A 42 10.48 0.54 8.71
N ALA A 43 9.96 1.76 8.96
CA ALA A 43 9.87 2.34 10.30
C ALA A 43 8.97 1.51 11.23
N VAL A 44 7.80 1.07 10.75
CA VAL A 44 6.88 0.20 11.51
C VAL A 44 7.52 -1.14 11.86
N LEU A 45 8.34 -1.69 10.96
CA LEU A 45 8.93 -3.01 11.10
C LEU A 45 10.31 -3.00 11.77
N GLY A 46 10.92 -1.83 12.00
CA GLY A 46 12.31 -1.70 12.46
C GLY A 46 13.33 -2.25 11.46
N ASN A 47 13.05 -2.17 10.17
CA ASN A 47 13.88 -2.71 9.08
C ASN A 47 14.36 -1.61 8.14
N THR A 48 15.16 -1.94 7.12
CA THR A 48 15.47 -1.02 6.03
C THR A 48 14.36 -1.02 4.96
N PRO A 49 14.19 0.05 4.17
CA PRO A 49 13.21 0.09 3.07
C PRO A 49 13.35 -1.07 2.09
N SER A 50 14.59 -1.46 1.79
CA SER A 50 14.87 -2.60 0.91
C SER A 50 14.39 -3.93 1.51
N ILE A 51 14.58 -4.14 2.81
CA ILE A 51 14.10 -5.35 3.51
C ILE A 51 12.58 -5.35 3.62
N ALA A 52 11.97 -4.21 3.96
CA ALA A 52 10.52 -4.04 4.00
C ALA A 52 9.90 -4.41 2.64
N ARG A 53 10.41 -3.82 1.55
CA ARG A 53 9.94 -4.09 0.18
C ARG A 53 10.07 -5.56 -0.21
N LYS A 54 11.20 -6.20 0.10
CA LYS A 54 11.49 -7.57 -0.36
C LYS A 54 10.74 -8.63 0.44
N SER A 55 10.49 -8.38 1.72
CA SER A 55 10.14 -9.45 2.67
C SER A 55 8.83 -9.24 3.42
N TYR A 56 8.29 -8.00 3.42
CA TYR A 56 7.17 -7.63 4.29
C TYR A 56 6.05 -6.86 3.57
N VAL A 57 6.24 -6.47 2.32
CA VAL A 57 5.21 -5.82 1.50
C VAL A 57 4.79 -6.77 0.40
N ASP A 58 3.48 -7.02 0.28
CA ASP A 58 2.92 -7.78 -0.84
C ASP A 58 3.15 -7.03 -2.17
N PRO A 59 3.83 -7.64 -3.17
CA PRO A 59 4.11 -6.98 -4.44
C PRO A 59 2.83 -6.56 -5.19
N ARG A 60 1.72 -7.28 -5.00
CA ARG A 60 0.43 -6.96 -5.65
C ARG A 60 -0.08 -5.57 -5.26
N LEU A 61 0.23 -5.08 -4.06
CA LEU A 61 -0.11 -3.71 -3.65
C LEU A 61 0.54 -2.67 -4.58
N LEU A 62 1.80 -2.91 -4.96
CA LEU A 62 2.53 -2.01 -5.85
C LEU A 62 1.99 -2.08 -7.27
N ASP A 63 1.59 -3.27 -7.72
CA ASP A 63 0.95 -3.47 -9.03
C ASP A 63 -0.41 -2.73 -9.09
N ARG A 64 -1.23 -2.84 -8.05
CA ARG A 64 -2.49 -2.10 -7.90
C ARG A 64 -2.28 -0.59 -7.92
N PHE A 65 -1.33 -0.09 -7.13
CA PHE A 65 -0.99 1.35 -7.16
C PHE A 65 -0.46 1.81 -8.51
N ALA A 66 0.31 0.96 -9.20
CA ALA A 66 0.77 1.24 -10.56
C ALA A 66 -0.38 1.25 -11.58
N ALA A 67 -1.39 0.39 -11.41
CA ALA A 67 -2.63 0.41 -12.20
C ALA A 67 -3.54 1.61 -11.87
N GLY A 68 -3.21 2.33 -10.80
CA GLY A 68 -4.05 3.40 -10.30
C GLY A 68 -5.23 2.83 -9.52
N GLU A 69 -4.95 2.06 -8.47
CA GLU A 69 -5.87 1.57 -7.45
C GLU A 69 -5.21 1.72 -6.07
N THR A 70 -5.99 2.04 -5.04
CA THR A 70 -5.50 2.13 -3.64
C THR A 70 -6.64 1.86 -2.65
N ILE A 71 -6.32 1.72 -1.36
CA ILE A 71 -7.35 1.60 -0.31
C ILE A 71 -8.00 2.97 -0.06
N ASP A 72 -9.21 3.01 0.49
CA ASP A 72 -9.85 4.29 0.80
C ASP A 72 -9.05 5.08 1.87
N PRO A 73 -8.50 6.27 1.56
CA PRO A 73 -7.77 7.08 2.52
C PRO A 73 -8.64 7.57 3.70
N LYS A 74 -9.97 7.49 3.60
CA LYS A 74 -10.90 7.83 4.69
C LYS A 74 -11.16 6.67 5.65
N ARG A 75 -10.78 5.44 5.28
CA ARG A 75 -11.03 4.21 6.05
C ARG A 75 -9.73 3.54 6.51
N VAL A 76 -8.74 4.37 6.87
CA VAL A 76 -7.41 3.90 7.30
C VAL A 76 -7.44 3.15 8.64
N ASP A 77 -8.46 3.38 9.46
CA ASP A 77 -8.79 2.61 10.66
C ASP A 77 -9.21 1.16 10.32
N SER A 78 -9.73 0.95 9.12
CA SER A 78 -10.09 -0.35 8.53
C SER A 78 -9.09 -0.85 7.49
N ALA A 79 -7.86 -0.30 7.46
CA ALA A 79 -6.91 -0.50 6.36
C ALA A 79 -6.56 -1.96 6.07
N GLU A 80 -6.58 -2.85 7.08
CA GLU A 80 -6.37 -4.28 6.87
C GLU A 80 -7.48 -4.91 6.03
N SER A 81 -8.74 -4.59 6.34
CA SER A 81 -9.90 -5.06 5.59
C SER A 81 -9.92 -4.49 4.18
N GLU A 82 -9.63 -3.20 4.02
CA GLU A 82 -9.54 -2.55 2.70
C GLU A 82 -8.41 -3.13 1.86
N LEU A 83 -7.25 -3.40 2.47
CA LEU A 83 -6.12 -4.04 1.80
C LEU A 83 -6.51 -5.45 1.36
N ARG A 84 -7.21 -6.21 2.20
CA ARG A 84 -7.71 -7.54 1.83
C ARG A 84 -8.66 -7.45 0.63
N ALA A 85 -9.60 -6.51 0.64
CA ALA A 85 -10.51 -6.29 -0.48
C ALA A 85 -9.75 -5.96 -1.77
N LEU A 86 -8.79 -5.03 -1.70
CA LEU A 86 -7.94 -4.63 -2.84
C LEU A 86 -7.11 -5.79 -3.41
N LEU A 87 -6.57 -6.65 -2.55
CA LEU A 87 -5.66 -7.73 -2.97
C LEU A 87 -6.37 -9.01 -3.44
N TYR A 88 -7.55 -9.30 -2.90
CA TYR A 88 -8.29 -10.54 -3.18
C TYR A 88 -9.57 -10.32 -4.01
N GLY A 89 -9.96 -9.06 -4.27
CA GLY A 89 -11.20 -8.75 -5.00
C GLY A 89 -12.47 -9.07 -4.21
N GLU A 90 -12.36 -9.26 -2.90
CA GLU A 90 -13.48 -9.47 -1.97
C GLU A 90 -13.89 -8.11 -1.36
N GLY A 91 -14.77 -7.35 -2.04
CA GLY A 91 -15.32 -6.08 -1.55
C GLY A 91 -15.25 -4.93 -2.57
N ASP A 92 -15.87 -3.80 -2.24
CA ASP A 92 -15.90 -2.57 -3.06
C ASP A 92 -14.48 -2.04 -3.29
N VAL A 93 -13.86 -2.43 -4.40
CA VAL A 93 -12.67 -1.76 -4.91
C VAL A 93 -13.04 -0.31 -5.21
N VAL A 94 -12.33 0.65 -4.61
CA VAL A 94 -12.50 2.06 -4.96
C VAL A 94 -11.68 2.32 -6.23
N PRO A 95 -12.32 2.43 -7.42
CA PRO A 95 -11.59 2.84 -8.61
C PRO A 95 -11.04 4.25 -8.36
N LEU A 96 -9.76 4.48 -8.69
CA LEU A 96 -9.23 5.83 -8.67
C LEU A 96 -10.05 6.67 -9.64
N GLN A 97 -10.80 7.61 -9.09
CA GLN A 97 -11.52 8.60 -9.88
C GLN A 97 -10.50 9.28 -10.79
N LYS A 98 -10.70 9.16 -12.11
CA LYS A 98 -9.97 9.98 -13.08
C LYS A 98 -10.37 11.43 -12.79
N SER A 99 -9.48 12.22 -12.21
CA SER A 99 -9.61 13.66 -12.28
C SER A 99 -9.57 14.02 -13.78
N GLY A 100 -10.73 14.46 -14.30
CA GLY A 100 -10.83 15.12 -15.60
C GLY A 100 -10.17 16.49 -15.57
#